data_AF-A0A835R9S3-F1
#
_entry.id   AF-A0A835R9S3-F1
#
_cell.length_a   1.000
_cell.length_b   1.000
_cell.length_c   1.000
_cell.angle_alpha   90.00
_cell.angle_beta   90.00
_cell.angle_gamma   90.00
#
_symmetry.space_group_name_H-M   'P 1'
#
loop_
_entity.id
_entity.type
_entity.pdbx_description
1 polymer ?
#
loop_
_entity_poly.entity_id
_entity_poly.type
_entity_poly.pdbx_seq_one_letter_code
_entity_poly.pdbx_strand_id
1 'polypeptide(L)' 'MATNCISELKIPEIKFTKLFINGRFVDSTSGKTFETRDPSSGEVIAMVAEGDKEDVDLAVKAAREAFDHGEWPRKSGFV' A
#
# COMPACT_ATOMS: atom_id res chain seq x y z
N MET A 1 -38.23 -8.77 10.73
CA MET A 1 -37.74 -8.08 9.52
C MET A 1 -36.97 -6.85 9.94
N ALA A 2 -35.67 -7.00 10.19
CA ALA A 2 -34.77 -5.88 10.41
C ALA A 2 -33.85 -5.83 9.18
N THR A 3 -34.38 -5.30 8.09
CA THR A 3 -33.61 -5.02 6.90
C THR A 3 -33.54 -3.50 6.80
N ASN A 4 -32.34 -2.98 6.54
CA ASN A 4 -32.06 -1.60 6.12
C ASN A 4 -31.48 -0.63 7.18
N CYS A 5 -30.31 -0.94 7.75
CA CYS A 5 -29.48 0.05 8.47
C CYS A 5 -28.05 0.22 7.90
N ILE A 6 -27.68 -0.44 6.80
CA ILE A 6 -26.29 -0.41 6.25
C ILE A 6 -26.16 0.36 4.92
N SER A 7 -27.22 1.01 4.42
CA SER A 7 -27.29 1.48 3.02
C SER A 7 -26.56 2.79 2.67
N GLU A 8 -25.79 3.44 3.57
CA GLU A 8 -25.19 4.76 3.28
C GLU A 8 -23.72 4.96 3.69
N LEU A 9 -22.95 3.90 3.94
CA LEU A 9 -21.49 4.07 4.03
C LEU A 9 -20.89 4.13 2.63
N LYS A 10 -20.83 5.34 2.07
CA LYS A 10 -20.14 5.59 0.80
C LYS A 10 -18.64 5.37 0.97
N ILE A 11 -18.13 4.27 0.42
CA ILE A 11 -16.70 3.97 0.38
C ILE A 11 -15.99 5.11 -0.37
N PRO A 12 -14.95 5.73 0.22
CA PRO A 12 -14.20 6.79 -0.44
C PRO A 12 -13.43 6.26 -1.65
N GLU A 13 -13.17 7.13 -2.62
CA GLU A 13 -12.35 6.78 -3.78
C GLU A 13 -10.91 6.42 -3.36
N ILE A 14 -10.47 5.20 -3.69
CA ILE A 14 -9.11 4.75 -3.41
C ILE A 14 -8.17 5.22 -4.52
N LYS A 15 -7.24 6.12 -4.15
CA LYS A 15 -6.28 6.73 -5.07
C LYS A 15 -4.98 5.96 -5.24
N PHE A 16 -4.64 5.09 -4.28
CA PHE A 16 -3.35 4.43 -4.21
C PHE A 16 -3.52 2.93 -3.99
N THR A 17 -3.04 2.15 -4.96
CA THR A 17 -3.14 0.68 -4.95
C THR A 17 -1.81 -0.01 -5.30
N LYS A 18 -0.78 0.77 -5.62
CA LYS A 18 0.54 0.30 -6.04
C LYS A 18 1.49 0.17 -4.84
N LEU A 19 2.60 -0.57 -5.04
CA LEU A 19 3.67 -0.62 -4.05
C LEU A 19 4.37 0.73 -3.97
N PHE A 20 4.79 1.16 -2.77
CA PHE A 20 5.51 2.42 -2.60
C PHE A 20 6.97 2.15 -2.22
N ILE A 21 7.87 2.22 -3.20
CA ILE A 21 9.28 1.87 -3.05
C ILE A 21 10.14 3.04 -3.55
N ASN A 22 11.15 3.41 -2.76
CA ASN A 22 12.08 4.51 -3.06
C ASN A 22 11.38 5.84 -3.43
N GLY A 23 10.31 6.18 -2.69
CA GLY A 23 9.56 7.42 -2.90
C GLY A 23 8.63 7.42 -4.12
N ARG A 24 8.36 6.27 -4.74
CA ARG A 24 7.55 6.15 -5.95
C ARG A 24 6.52 5.04 -5.84
N PHE A 25 5.37 5.23 -6.47
CA PHE A 25 4.38 4.18 -6.69
C PHE A 25 4.78 3.32 -7.89
N VAL A 26 4.97 2.03 -7.66
CA VAL A 26 5.40 1.04 -8.66
C VAL A 26 4.47 -0.17 -8.64
N ASP A 27 4.27 -0.78 -9.80
CA ASP A 27 3.55 -2.04 -9.88
C ASP A 27 4.41 -3.17 -9.29
N SER A 28 3.78 -4.29 -8.90
CA SER A 28 4.49 -5.49 -8.48
C SER A 28 5.40 -5.98 -9.60
N THR A 29 6.59 -6.47 -9.25
CA THR A 29 7.53 -7.09 -10.21
C THR A 29 6.88 -8.29 -10.90
N SER A 30 6.00 -9.01 -10.18
CA SER A 30 5.22 -10.13 -10.74
C SER A 30 4.01 -9.69 -11.57
N GLY A 31 3.62 -8.41 -11.48
CA GLY A 31 2.40 -7.86 -12.08
C GLY A 31 1.10 -8.31 -11.42
N LYS A 32 1.16 -9.12 -10.35
CA LYS A 32 -0.02 -9.63 -9.65
C LYS A 32 -0.68 -8.55 -8.78
N THR A 33 -1.98 -8.71 -8.60
CA THR A 33 -2.81 -7.88 -7.74
C THR A 33 -3.83 -8.74 -7.01
N PHE A 34 -4.19 -8.39 -5.78
CA PHE A 34 -5.21 -9.08 -5.00
C PHE A 34 -6.35 -8.15 -4.60
N GLU A 35 -7.54 -8.75 -4.42
CA GLU A 35 -8.74 -8.04 -4.01
C GLU A 35 -8.72 -7.72 -2.51
N THR A 36 -8.95 -6.46 -2.16
CA THR A 36 -9.30 -6.07 -0.79
C THR A 36 -10.82 -5.97 -0.71
N ARG A 37 -11.43 -6.69 0.24
CA ARG A 37 -12.88 -6.77 0.41
C ARG A 37 -13.34 -6.09 1.69
N ASP A 38 -14.52 -5.49 1.65
CA ASP A 38 -15.17 -4.91 2.82
C ASP A 38 -15.73 -6.02 3.71
N PRO A 39 -15.33 -6.13 5.00
CA PRO A 39 -15.82 -7.18 5.88
C PRO A 39 -17.31 -7.07 6.22
N SER A 40 -17.94 -5.90 6.02
CA SER A 40 -19.36 -5.68 6.32
C SER A 40 -20.31 -6.08 5.19
N SER A 41 -19.87 -5.94 3.93
CA SER A 41 -20.67 -6.20 2.73
C SER A 41 -20.15 -7.36 1.88
N GLY A 42 -18.87 -7.70 2.00
CA GLY A 42 -18.17 -8.68 1.15
C GLY A 42 -17.79 -8.15 -0.24
N GLU A 43 -18.13 -6.90 -0.55
CA GLU A 43 -17.83 -6.26 -1.83
C GLU A 43 -16.35 -5.94 -1.99
N VAL A 44 -15.88 -5.92 -3.24
CA VAL A 44 -14.48 -5.58 -3.56
C VAL A 44 -14.31 -4.06 -3.49
N ILE A 45 -13.37 -3.62 -2.65
CA ILE A 45 -13.03 -2.20 -2.45
C ILE A 45 -12.00 -1.74 -3.48
N ALA A 46 -10.94 -2.54 -3.68
CA ALA A 46 -9.86 -2.25 -4.64
C ALA A 46 -9.02 -3.49 -4.98
N MET A 47 -8.33 -3.41 -6.12
CA MET A 47 -7.23 -4.33 -6.51
C MET A 47 -5.90 -3.69 -6.09
N VAL A 48 -5.19 -4.31 -5.15
CA VAL A 48 -3.91 -3.82 -4.62
C VAL A 48 -2.78 -4.67 -5.18
N ALA A 49 -1.64 -4.06 -5.50
CA ALA A 49 -0.44 -4.76 -5.96
C ALA A 49 0.02 -5.81 -4.95
N GLU A 50 0.22 -7.04 -5.42
CA GLU A 50 0.70 -8.15 -4.62
C GLU A 50 2.23 -8.16 -4.66
N GLY A 51 2.85 -7.70 -3.57
CA GLY A 51 4.32 -7.72 -3.46
C GLY A 51 4.84 -9.15 -3.30
N ASP A 52 5.85 -9.49 -4.08
CA ASP A 52 6.59 -10.76 -3.93
C ASP A 52 7.99 -10.50 -3.35
N LYS A 53 8.79 -11.56 -3.21
CA LYS A 53 10.15 -11.50 -2.68
C LYS A 53 11.01 -10.46 -3.39
N GLU A 54 10.92 -10.36 -4.71
CA GLU A 54 11.71 -9.42 -5.51
C GLU A 54 11.37 -7.96 -5.15
N ASP A 55 10.10 -7.66 -4.92
CA ASP A 55 9.64 -6.33 -4.50
C ASP A 55 10.17 -5.98 -3.10
N VAL A 56 10.19 -6.97 -2.19
CA VAL A 56 10.78 -6.82 -0.85
C VAL A 56 12.28 -6.56 -0.96
N ASP A 57 13.01 -7.29 -1.80
CA ASP A 57 14.44 -7.10 -2.01
C ASP A 57 14.74 -5.69 -2.57
N LEU A 58 13.91 -5.17 -3.49
CA LEU A 58 13.99 -3.80 -3.99
C LEU A 58 13.72 -2.77 -2.88
N ALA A 59 12.71 -3.00 -2.05
CA ALA A 59 12.36 -2.12 -0.94
C ALA A 59 13.48 -2.07 0.11
N VAL A 60 14.08 -3.22 0.47
CA VAL A 60 15.18 -3.30 1.42
C VAL A 60 16.42 -2.61 0.87
N LYS A 61 16.76 -2.80 -0.41
CA LYS A 61 17.88 -2.09 -1.05
C LYS A 61 17.67 -0.57 -1.02
N ALA A 62 16.47 -0.10 -1.33
CA ALA A 62 16.14 1.33 -1.27
C ALA A 62 16.23 1.88 0.16
N ALA A 63 15.72 1.16 1.15
CA ALA A 63 15.81 1.56 2.55
C ALA A 63 17.25 1.58 3.05
N ARG A 64 18.06 0.58 2.67
CA ARG A 64 19.50 0.53 2.98
C ARG A 64 20.24 1.71 2.39
N GLU A 65 20.00 2.04 1.12
CA GLU A 65 20.61 3.21 0.47
C GLU A 65 20.21 4.52 1.17
N ALA A 66 18.92 4.68 1.50
CA ALA A 66 18.43 5.84 2.22
C ALA A 66 19.04 5.96 3.63
N PHE A 67 19.39 4.85 4.27
CA PHE A 67 20.01 4.83 5.59
C PHE A 67 21.53 5.01 5.55
N ASP A 68 22.23 4.44 4.56
CA ASP A 68 23.69 4.54 4.50
C ASP A 68 24.09 5.91 3.92
N HIS A 69 23.41 6.34 2.84
CA HIS A 69 23.79 7.50 2.05
C HIS A 69 22.76 8.63 2.06
N GLY A 70 21.52 8.37 2.50
CA GLY A 70 20.45 9.37 2.49
C GLY A 70 20.51 10.41 3.62
N GLU A 71 19.65 11.42 3.50
CA GLU A 71 19.59 12.51 4.50
C GLU A 71 18.96 12.07 5.82
N TRP A 72 18.01 11.14 5.78
CA TRP A 72 17.22 10.70 6.93
C TRP A 72 18.04 10.41 8.20
N PRO A 73 19.07 9.54 8.19
CA PRO A 73 19.92 9.28 9.36
C PRO A 73 20.72 10.49 9.85
N ARG A 74 20.89 11.51 9.00
CA ARG A 74 21.68 12.73 9.28
C ARG A 74 20.80 13.88 9.77
N LYS A 75 19.47 13.72 9.75
CA LYS A 75 18.56 14.72 10.33
C LYS A 75 18.65 14.66 11.86
N SER A 76 18.56 15.83 12.48
CA SER A 76 18.52 15.94 13.94
C SER A 76 17.28 15.23 14.48
N GLY A 77 17.46 14.37 15.50
CA GLY A 77 16.34 13.77 16.25
C GLY A 77 15.66 14.77 17.20
N PHE A 78 16.31 15.90 17.47
CA PHE A 78 15.72 17.05 18.13
C PHE A 78 15.31 18.06 17.05
N VAL A 79 14.02 18.05 16.72
CA VAL A 79 13.30 19.27 16.36
C VAL A 79 12.79 19.94 17.63
#